data_AF-A0A3N5XHR6-F1
#
_entry.id   AF-A0A3N5XHR6-F1
#
_cell.length_a   1.000
_cell.length_b   1.000
_cell.length_c   1.000
_cell.angle_alpha   90.00
_cell.angle_beta   90.00
_cell.angle_gamma   90.00
#
_symmetry.space_group_name_H-M   'P 1'
#
loop_
_entity.id
_entity.type
_entity.pdbx_description
1 polymer ?
#
loop_
_entity_poly.entity_id
_entity_poly.type
_entity_poly.pdbx_seq_one_letter_code
_entity_poly.pdbx_strand_id
1 'polypeptide(L)'
;GKVSPGLSLGHNNFILTAGGLISVSDLLKIKPSMLINYSLDKAEGISQFDINTNFIIADLVWLGAAYRISEQVVVGIAQLQVNSQLMIGLSYDYPVGRMQSYSSGSCEFVLRYDFGSKVSVSNPRYF
;
A
#
# COMPACT_ATOMS: atom_id res chain seq x y z
N GLY A 1 30.02 23.03 -30.46
CA GLY A 1 29.87 22.45 -29.10
C GLY A 1 29.19 21.11 -29.23
N LYS A 2 29.80 20.03 -28.70
CA LYS A 2 29.18 18.70 -28.68
C LYS A 2 28.08 18.71 -27.62
N VAL A 3 26.84 18.55 -28.05
CA VAL A 3 25.71 18.22 -27.17
C VAL A 3 25.83 16.73 -26.89
N SER A 4 26.28 16.38 -25.68
CA SER A 4 26.21 15.00 -25.20
C SER A 4 24.75 14.71 -24.86
N PRO A 5 24.09 13.73 -25.48
CA PRO A 5 22.79 13.27 -25.01
C PRO A 5 23.05 12.55 -23.68
N GLY A 6 22.81 13.24 -22.57
CA GLY A 6 22.84 12.66 -21.23
C GLY A 6 21.67 11.72 -21.05
N LEU A 7 21.75 10.52 -21.63
CA LEU A 7 20.90 9.42 -21.21
C LEU A 7 21.34 9.06 -19.78
N SER A 8 20.65 9.61 -18.77
CA SER A 8 20.87 9.26 -17.37
C SER A 8 20.41 7.82 -17.14
N LEU A 9 21.31 6.87 -17.39
CA LEU A 9 21.13 5.44 -17.13
C LEU A 9 21.27 5.08 -15.63
N GLY A 10 20.91 6.00 -14.72
CA GLY A 10 21.29 5.91 -13.30
C GLY A 10 20.16 5.69 -12.29
N HIS A 11 18.89 5.90 -12.62
CA HIS A 11 17.81 5.84 -11.63
C HIS A 11 17.27 4.42 -11.44
N ASN A 12 18.03 3.60 -10.71
CA ASN A 12 17.58 2.28 -10.29
C ASN A 12 17.04 2.37 -8.86
N ASN A 13 15.75 2.08 -8.71
CA ASN A 13 15.09 1.97 -7.40
C ASN A 13 14.80 0.51 -7.11
N PHE A 14 15.16 0.05 -5.93
CA PHE A 14 14.82 -1.26 -5.40
C PHE A 14 13.72 -1.12 -4.37
N ILE A 15 12.58 -1.77 -4.63
CA ILE A 15 11.46 -1.83 -3.69
C ILE A 15 11.49 -3.19 -3.01
N LEU A 16 11.62 -3.19 -1.69
CA LEU A 16 11.53 -4.37 -0.84
C LEU A 16 10.23 -4.28 -0.05
N THR A 17 9.45 -5.37 -0.02
CA THR A 17 8.22 -5.45 0.76
C THR A 17 8.25 -6.71 1.59
N ALA A 18 7.92 -6.60 2.87
CA ALA A 18 7.79 -7.73 3.79
C ALA A 18 6.43 -7.65 4.49
N GLY A 19 5.80 -8.78 4.74
CA GLY A 19 4.51 -8.81 5.41
C GLY A 19 3.97 -10.21 5.56
N GLY A 20 2.94 -10.37 6.38
CA GLY A 20 2.30 -11.65 6.66
C GLY A 20 0.80 -11.52 6.77
N LEU A 21 0.09 -12.65 6.70
CA LEU A 21 -1.33 -12.73 7.05
C LEU A 21 -1.45 -13.63 8.28
N ILE A 22 -1.98 -13.07 9.36
CA ILE A 22 -2.14 -13.72 10.65
C ILE A 22 -3.64 -13.90 10.88
N SER A 23 -4.11 -15.14 10.83
CA SER A 23 -5.50 -15.46 11.17
C SER A 23 -5.63 -15.54 12.69
N VAL A 24 -6.30 -14.56 13.30
CA VAL A 24 -6.56 -14.55 14.75
C VAL A 24 -7.81 -15.37 15.07
N SER A 25 -8.81 -15.30 14.19
CA SER A 25 -10.02 -16.12 14.23
C SER A 25 -10.60 -16.29 12.81
N ASP A 26 -11.63 -17.12 12.67
CA ASP A 26 -12.37 -17.24 11.40
C ASP A 26 -12.98 -15.91 10.94
N LEU A 27 -13.25 -15.01 11.89
CA LEU A 27 -13.81 -13.69 11.62
C LEU A 27 -12.73 -12.61 11.45
N LEU A 28 -11.57 -12.71 12.08
CA LEU A 28 -10.57 -11.64 12.11
C LEU A 28 -9.20 -12.13 11.66
N LYS A 29 -8.69 -11.51 10.60
CA LYS A 29 -7.33 -11.69 10.10
C LYS A 29 -6.60 -10.36 10.13
N ILE A 30 -5.32 -10.38 10.48
CA ILE A 30 -4.47 -9.20 10.55
C ILE A 30 -3.35 -9.36 9.52
N LYS A 31 -3.14 -8.35 8.70
CA LYS A 31 -2.14 -8.31 7.65
C LYS A 31 -1.17 -7.14 7.89
N PRO A 32 -0.12 -7.32 8.72
CA PRO A 32 0.96 -6.36 8.80
C PRO A 32 1.87 -6.47 7.57
N SER A 33 2.37 -5.33 7.11
CA SER A 33 3.29 -5.20 5.99
C SER A 33 4.19 -3.98 6.16
N MET A 34 5.38 -4.02 5.60
CA MET A 34 6.32 -2.92 5.51
C MET A 34 6.89 -2.85 4.10
N LEU A 35 7.20 -1.65 3.66
CA LEU A 35 7.80 -1.37 2.36
C LEU A 35 9.01 -0.47 2.56
N ILE A 36 10.10 -0.81 1.89
CA ILE A 36 11.32 -0.01 1.82
C ILE A 36 11.62 0.26 0.35
N ASN A 37 11.74 1.52 -0.02
CA ASN A 37 12.26 1.91 -1.32
C ASN A 37 13.71 2.40 -1.14
N TYR A 38 14.63 1.80 -1.88
CA TYR A 38 16.05 2.11 -1.85
C TYR A 38 16.51 2.58 -3.21
N SER A 39 17.04 3.80 -3.27
CA SER A 39 17.51 4.42 -4.50
C SER A 39 19.03 4.22 -4.62
N LEU A 40 19.48 3.66 -5.75
CA LEU A 40 20.91 3.45 -6.02
C LEU A 40 21.68 4.72 -6.37
N ASP A 41 20.98 5.84 -6.57
CA ASP A 41 21.62 7.12 -6.80
C ASP A 41 22.32 7.59 -5.51
N LYS A 42 23.59 7.98 -5.64
CA LYS A 42 24.62 8.00 -4.58
C LYS A 42 24.35 8.97 -3.40
N ALA A 43 23.21 9.65 -3.37
CA ALA A 43 22.92 10.71 -2.42
C ALA A 43 21.78 10.41 -1.42
N GLU A 44 20.88 9.45 -1.68
CA GLU A 44 19.61 9.38 -0.94
C GLU A 44 19.36 8.08 -0.15
N GLY A 45 20.05 6.97 -0.44
CA GLY A 45 19.93 5.74 0.37
C GLY A 45 18.48 5.21 0.42
N ILE A 46 17.89 5.12 1.62
CA ILE A 46 16.48 4.74 1.81
C ILE A 46 15.60 5.97 1.52
N SER A 47 14.94 5.96 0.36
CA SER A 47 14.07 7.06 -0.08
C SER A 47 12.67 6.98 0.56
N GLN A 48 12.14 5.77 0.76
CA GLN A 48 10.82 5.58 1.36
C GLN A 48 10.81 4.43 2.36
N PHE A 49 10.17 4.64 3.50
CA PHE A 49 9.92 3.59 4.47
C PHE A 49 8.49 3.68 5.01
N ASP A 50 7.70 2.66 4.70
CA ASP A 50 6.28 2.61 5.03
C ASP A 50 5.98 1.37 5.87
N ILE A 51 5.15 1.55 6.89
CA ILE A 51 4.58 0.45 7.67
C ILE A 51 3.08 0.51 7.53
N ASN A 52 2.45 -0.62 7.23
CA ASN A 52 1.01 -0.74 7.05
C ASN A 52 0.47 -1.95 7.79
N THR A 53 -0.73 -1.84 8.34
CA THR A 53 -1.44 -2.94 8.99
C THR A 53 -2.91 -2.90 8.59
N ASN A 54 -3.41 -4.02 8.07
CA ASN A 54 -4.83 -4.18 7.74
C ASN A 54 -5.49 -5.22 8.65
N PHE A 55 -6.70 -4.93 9.09
CA PHE A 55 -7.61 -5.82 9.81
C PHE A 55 -8.71 -6.22 8.85
N ILE A 56 -8.79 -7.51 8.55
CA ILE A 56 -9.75 -8.11 7.63
C ILE A 56 -10.80 -8.81 8.48
N ILE A 57 -12.03 -8.32 8.42
CA ILE A 57 -13.17 -8.80 9.20
C ILE A 57 -14.12 -9.52 8.26
N ALA A 58 -14.39 -10.79 8.55
CA ALA A 58 -15.29 -11.68 7.82
C ALA A 58 -14.97 -11.80 6.31
N ASP A 59 -13.73 -11.51 5.90
CA ASP A 59 -13.34 -11.34 4.49
C ASP A 59 -14.18 -10.30 3.72
N LEU A 60 -14.92 -9.45 4.43
CA LEU A 60 -15.87 -8.47 3.90
C LEU A 60 -15.40 -7.03 4.15
N VAL A 61 -14.93 -6.73 5.36
CA VAL A 61 -14.55 -5.37 5.76
C VAL A 61 -13.06 -5.34 6.05
N TRP A 62 -12.37 -4.37 5.46
CA TRP A 62 -10.94 -4.18 5.63
C TRP A 62 -10.71 -2.81 6.26
N LEU A 63 -10.13 -2.78 7.45
CA LEU A 63 -9.73 -1.55 8.12
C LEU A 63 -8.21 -1.50 8.19
N GLY A 64 -7.61 -0.50 7.57
CA GLY A 64 -6.18 -0.34 7.45
C GLY A 64 -5.68 0.91 8.13
N ALA A 65 -4.45 0.85 8.61
CA ALA A 65 -3.67 2.01 8.96
C ALA A 65 -2.27 1.87 8.38
N ALA A 66 -1.77 2.93 7.77
CA ALA A 66 -0.39 3.01 7.33
C ALA A 66 0.30 4.23 7.91
N TYR A 67 1.61 4.14 8.08
CA TYR A 67 2.48 5.22 8.47
C TYR A 67 3.66 5.28 7.53
N ARG A 68 3.74 6.37 6.76
CA ARG A 68 4.87 6.68 5.88
C ARG A 68 5.88 7.46 6.70
N ILE A 69 6.97 6.80 7.08
CA ILE A 69 7.96 7.34 8.00
C ILE A 69 8.78 8.43 7.33
N SER A 70 9.12 8.26 6.04
CA SER A 70 9.86 9.26 5.25
C SER A 70 9.12 10.60 5.14
N GLU A 71 7.79 10.56 5.00
CA GLU A 71 6.96 11.77 4.81
C GLU A 71 6.25 12.22 6.10
N GLN A 72 6.30 11.42 7.16
CA GLN A 72 5.55 11.63 8.42
C GLN A 72 4.05 11.79 8.16
N VAL A 73 3.47 10.84 7.42
CA VAL A 73 2.05 10.80 7.07
C VAL A 73 1.41 9.54 7.66
N VAL A 74 0.30 9.72 8.36
CA VAL A 74 -0.57 8.62 8.80
C VAL A 74 -1.70 8.49 7.78
N VAL A 75 -2.00 7.27 7.37
CA VAL A 75 -3.09 6.98 6.45
C VAL A 75 -4.09 6.08 7.16
N GLY A 76 -5.35 6.50 7.20
CA GLY A 76 -6.47 5.63 7.56
C GLY A 76 -7.09 5.05 6.29
N ILE A 77 -7.39 3.75 6.29
CA ILE A 77 -7.99 3.05 5.14
C ILE A 77 -9.21 2.28 5.62
N ALA A 78 -10.31 2.36 4.88
CA ALA A 78 -11.48 1.55 5.09
C ALA A 78 -11.96 1.00 3.73
N GLN A 79 -12.13 -0.31 3.61
CA GLN A 79 -12.58 -0.95 2.38
C GLN A 79 -13.67 -1.97 2.70
N LEU A 80 -14.56 -2.17 1.74
CA LEU A 80 -15.69 -3.06 1.81
C LEU A 80 -15.79 -3.86 0.53
N GLN A 81 -15.72 -5.18 0.68
CA GLN A 81 -15.95 -6.15 -0.38
C GLN A 81 -17.47 -6.30 -0.56
N VAL A 82 -18.01 -5.68 -1.61
CA VAL A 82 -19.45 -5.71 -1.90
C VAL A 82 -19.88 -7.09 -2.40
N ASN A 83 -19.06 -7.68 -3.27
CA ASN A 83 -19.23 -9.03 -3.78
C ASN A 83 -17.86 -9.59 -4.19
N SER A 84 -17.76 -10.84 -4.65
CA SER A 84 -16.46 -11.46 -5.00
C SER A 84 -15.68 -10.75 -6.12
N GLN A 85 -16.28 -9.80 -6.83
CA GLN A 85 -15.67 -9.07 -7.95
C GLN A 85 -15.51 -7.57 -7.66
N LEU A 86 -16.32 -6.99 -6.78
CA LEU A 86 -16.39 -5.55 -6.53
C LEU A 86 -16.00 -5.24 -5.09
N MET A 87 -15.03 -4.33 -4.96
CA MET A 87 -14.60 -3.76 -3.69
C MET A 87 -14.58 -2.24 -3.80
N ILE A 88 -15.03 -1.58 -2.74
CA ILE A 88 -15.02 -0.13 -2.62
C ILE A 88 -14.14 0.23 -1.42
N GLY A 89 -13.34 1.27 -1.53
CA GLY A 89 -12.44 1.72 -0.47
C GLY A 89 -12.40 3.24 -0.35
N LEU A 90 -12.02 3.69 0.83
CA LEU A 90 -11.71 5.06 1.18
C LEU A 90 -10.35 5.07 1.88
N SER A 91 -9.51 6.04 1.55
CA SER A 91 -8.32 6.36 2.30
C SER A 91 -8.29 7.83 2.66
N TYR A 92 -7.70 8.13 3.81
CA TYR A 92 -7.48 9.48 4.28
C TYR A 92 -6.05 9.62 4.75
N ASP A 93 -5.28 10.46 4.06
CA ASP A 93 -3.89 10.74 4.33
C ASP A 93 -3.82 12.00 5.21
N TYR A 94 -3.36 11.81 6.44
CA TYR A 94 -3.19 12.86 7.44
C TYR A 94 -1.70 13.12 7.69
N PRO A 95 -1.16 14.26 7.23
CA PRO A 95 0.22 14.64 7.50
C PRO A 95 0.38 15.04 8.97
N VAL A 96 1.25 14.34 9.71
CA VAL A 96 1.48 14.57 11.16
C VAL A 96 2.71 15.42 11.45
N GLY A 97 3.63 15.54 10.49
CA GLY A 97 4.92 16.22 10.65
C GLY A 97 4.97 17.65 10.08
N ARG A 98 6.18 18.07 9.67
CA ARG A 98 6.47 19.42 9.11
C ARG A 98 5.65 19.77 7.85
N MET A 99 4.99 18.80 7.22
CA MET A 99 4.08 19.00 6.08
C MET A 99 2.67 19.44 6.49
N GLN A 100 2.30 19.44 7.79
CA GLN A 100 1.00 19.91 8.27
C GLN A 100 0.75 21.40 7.94
N SER A 101 1.81 22.21 7.82
CA SER A 101 1.72 23.62 7.41
C SER A 101 1.47 23.84 5.92
N TYR A 102 1.64 22.80 5.08
CA TYR A 102 1.57 22.89 3.62
C TYR A 102 0.49 22.03 2.97
N SER A 103 -0.03 21.00 3.68
CA SER A 103 -1.07 20.10 3.17
C SER A 103 -2.13 19.83 4.24
N SER A 104 -3.40 19.98 3.88
CA SER A 104 -4.56 19.79 4.76
C SER A 104 -5.03 18.31 4.83
N GLY A 105 -4.24 17.39 4.30
CA GLY A 105 -4.61 15.99 4.09
C GLY A 105 -5.42 15.77 2.81
N SER A 106 -5.50 14.52 2.37
CA SER A 106 -6.21 14.12 1.15
C SER A 106 -7.13 12.94 1.42
N CYS A 107 -8.35 13.02 0.89
CA CYS A 107 -9.29 11.91 0.89
C CYS A 107 -9.32 11.29 -0.51
N GLU A 108 -9.10 9.99 -0.58
CA GLU A 108 -9.10 9.23 -1.82
C GLU A 108 -10.18 8.15 -1.76
N PHE A 109 -10.80 7.91 -2.92
CA PHE A 109 -11.84 6.91 -3.10
C PHE A 109 -11.31 5.86 -4.07
N VAL A 110 -11.43 4.59 -3.71
CA VAL A 110 -10.95 3.45 -4.48
C VAL A 110 -12.13 2.60 -4.91
N LEU A 111 -12.18 2.29 -6.20
CA LEU A 111 -13.09 1.30 -6.76
C LEU A 111 -12.25 0.22 -7.42
N ARG A 112 -12.40 -1.02 -6.96
CA ARG A 112 -11.73 -2.18 -7.54
C ARG A 112 -12.76 -3.14 -8.09
N TYR A 113 -12.59 -3.50 -9.35
CA TYR A 113 -13.38 -4.51 -10.03
C TYR A 113 -12.47 -5.59 -10.62
N ASP A 114 -12.64 -6.82 -10.16
CA ASP A 114 -11.90 -7.99 -10.60
C ASP A 114 -12.65 -8.67 -11.76
N PHE A 115 -12.15 -8.49 -12.99
CA PHE A 115 -12.68 -9.11 -14.21
C PHE A 115 -12.31 -10.59 -14.29
N GLY A 116 -13.06 -11.45 -13.57
CA GLY A 116 -12.93 -12.90 -13.64
C GLY A 116 -14.24 -13.60 -13.30
N SER A 117 -14.63 -14.61 -14.09
CA SER A 117 -15.78 -15.47 -13.79
C SER A 117 -15.48 -16.36 -12.59
N LYS A 118 -16.49 -16.73 -11.79
CA LYS A 118 -16.41 -17.84 -10.82
C LYS A 118 -16.11 -19.13 -11.59
N VAL A 119 -14.84 -19.38 -11.90
CA VAL A 119 -14.42 -20.74 -12.24
C VAL A 119 -14.45 -21.49 -10.91
N SER A 120 -15.37 -22.43 -10.78
CA SER A 120 -15.37 -23.43 -9.72
C SER A 120 -14.14 -24.31 -9.88
N VAL A 121 -12.96 -23.76 -9.61
CA VAL A 121 -11.76 -24.54 -9.39
C VAL A 121 -11.82 -24.91 -7.92
N SER A 122 -11.98 -26.20 -7.65
CA SER A 122 -11.72 -26.79 -6.35
C SER A 122 -10.41 -26.21 -5.81
N ASN A 123 -10.54 -25.44 -4.74
CA ASN A 123 -9.51 -24.73 -4.00
C ASN A 123 -8.06 -25.24 -4.20
N PRO A 124 -7.15 -24.41 -4.74
CA PRO A 124 -5.72 -24.55 -4.48
C PRO A 124 -5.12 -23.20 -4.04
N ARG A 125 -5.82 -22.43 -3.18
CA ARG A 125 -5.35 -21.09 -2.73
C ARG A 125 -4.24 -21.13 -1.68
N TYR A 126 -3.40 -22.16 -1.72
CA TYR A 126 -2.14 -22.26 -0.99
C TYR A 126 -1.09 -22.91 -1.89
N PHE A 127 -0.53 -22.13 -2.83
CA PHE A 127 0.82 -22.33 -3.34
C PHE A 127 1.48 -20.96 -3.49
#